data_AF-A0AA41S0J2-F1
#
_entry.id   AF-A0AA41S0J2-F1
#
_cell.length_a   1.000
_cell.length_b   1.000
_cell.length_c   1.000
_cell.angle_alpha   90.00
_cell.angle_beta   90.00
_cell.angle_gamma   90.00
#
_symmetry.space_group_name_H-M   'P 1'
#
loop_
_entity.id
_entity.type
_entity.pdbx_description
1 polymer ?
#
loop_
_entity_poly.entity_id
_entity_poly.type
_entity_poly.pdbx_seq_one_letter_code
_entity_poly.pdbx_strand_id
1 'polypeptide(L)'
;MNRSTLLLGSQKPKFTLQTIIPSLEVYNLYFIPSFYVLCFMPSFYLCSEYDCKQILNIFAVQICLTWFFLLQITEWGRMSLCDAERRLLANALLDISNERFILVSESCIPLFNFTVIYDYLVKSKYSYMGAFDDKGPFGRGRYNPSMQPEVNIEDWRKGSQWFEVNRKLAVAIVEDTKFYPKFEQFCRPACYVDEHYFPTLLTIRTPNLLANRTITWVDWSRGGPHPATFGKADITEEFLTRIRQGHNCEYNNQPSSVCFLFARKFAPNTLDPLLKFAPKILEL
;
A
#
# COMPACT_ATOMS: atom_id res chain seq x y z
N MET A 1 53.34 -26.35 11.69
CA MET A 1 52.53 -25.27 11.10
C MET A 1 51.20 -25.88 10.66
N ASN A 2 50.11 -25.33 11.17
CA ASN A 2 48.81 -25.99 11.32
C ASN A 2 48.00 -26.13 10.02
N ARG A 3 47.26 -27.26 9.95
CA ARG A 3 46.07 -27.47 9.11
C ARG A 3 44.87 -26.69 9.68
N SER A 4 44.08 -26.04 8.82
CA SER A 4 42.66 -25.71 9.06
C SER A 4 42.00 -25.41 7.70
N THR A 5 41.42 -26.39 7.01
CA THR A 5 39.97 -26.66 6.91
C THR A 5 39.14 -25.46 6.41
N LEU A 6 38.83 -25.48 5.11
CA LEU A 6 37.80 -24.65 4.47
C LEU A 6 36.42 -25.07 5.03
N LEU A 7 35.77 -24.20 5.80
CA LEU A 7 34.37 -24.38 6.16
C LEU A 7 33.49 -23.76 5.07
N LEU A 8 32.86 -24.62 4.27
CA LEU A 8 31.68 -24.30 3.47
C LEU A 8 30.57 -23.81 4.42
N GLY A 9 30.40 -22.49 4.49
CA GLY A 9 29.25 -21.88 5.15
C GLY A 9 27.98 -22.23 4.39
N SER A 10 27.04 -22.87 5.08
CA SER A 10 25.72 -23.23 4.60
C SER A 10 25.02 -22.03 3.93
N GLN A 11 24.74 -22.15 2.64
CA GLN A 11 23.79 -21.27 1.96
C GLN A 11 22.43 -21.40 2.66
N LYS A 12 21.99 -20.32 3.31
CA LYS A 12 20.57 -20.19 3.69
C LYS A 12 19.75 -20.22 2.39
N PRO A 13 18.64 -20.97 2.32
CA PRO A 13 17.79 -20.98 1.14
C PRO A 13 17.29 -19.56 0.87
N LYS A 14 17.69 -19.00 -0.27
CA LYS A 14 17.09 -17.79 -0.84
C LYS A 14 15.73 -18.20 -1.40
N PHE A 15 14.66 -17.71 -0.79
CA PHE A 15 13.29 -17.95 -1.25
C PHE A 15 12.95 -16.93 -2.35
N THR A 16 12.75 -17.41 -3.57
CA THR A 16 12.34 -16.63 -4.74
C THR A 16 10.83 -16.38 -4.74
N LEU A 17 10.41 -15.22 -5.28
CA LEU A 17 9.02 -14.72 -5.37
C LEU A 17 8.00 -15.68 -6.02
N GLN A 18 8.44 -16.78 -6.63
CA GLN A 18 7.57 -17.78 -7.24
C GLN A 18 6.70 -18.52 -6.22
N THR A 19 7.01 -18.42 -4.92
CA THR A 19 6.23 -19.06 -3.84
C THR A 19 5.13 -18.16 -3.27
N ILE A 20 5.07 -16.87 -3.61
CA ILE A 20 4.16 -15.90 -2.96
C ILE A 20 2.74 -15.86 -3.55
N ILE A 21 2.47 -16.50 -4.69
CA ILE A 21 1.14 -16.44 -5.33
C ILE A 21 0.73 -17.79 -5.95
N PRO A 22 0.23 -18.75 -5.15
CA PRO A 22 -0.54 -19.85 -5.71
C PRO A 22 -2.03 -19.54 -5.58
N SER A 23 -2.60 -18.89 -6.60
CA SER A 23 -3.97 -19.08 -7.11
C SER A 23 -4.43 -17.86 -7.92
N LEU A 24 -5.29 -18.13 -8.91
CA LEU A 24 -5.65 -17.27 -10.03
C LEU A 24 -6.29 -15.91 -9.68
N GLU A 25 -6.63 -15.63 -8.42
CA GLU A 25 -7.34 -14.40 -8.03
C GLU A 25 -6.47 -13.14 -8.03
N VAL A 26 -5.19 -13.28 -7.66
CA VAL A 26 -4.24 -12.17 -7.73
C VAL A 26 -3.95 -11.82 -9.19
N TYR A 27 -3.93 -12.80 -10.10
CA TYR A 27 -3.82 -12.54 -11.54
C TYR A 27 -5.07 -11.84 -12.11
N ASN A 28 -6.27 -12.16 -11.62
CA ASN A 28 -7.51 -11.47 -12.01
C ASN A 28 -7.52 -9.99 -11.55
N LEU A 29 -6.94 -9.66 -10.39
CA LEU A 29 -6.75 -8.28 -9.92
C LEU A 29 -5.90 -7.42 -10.89
N TYR A 30 -5.02 -8.03 -11.68
CA TYR A 30 -4.10 -7.33 -12.59
C TYR A 30 -4.57 -7.27 -14.05
N PHE A 31 -5.66 -7.96 -14.42
CA PHE A 31 -6.03 -8.19 -15.83
C PHE A 31 -7.43 -7.72 -16.25
N ILE A 32 -8.09 -6.87 -15.47
CA ILE A 32 -9.45 -6.42 -15.76
C ILE A 32 -9.47 -4.89 -15.99
N PRO A 33 -10.01 -4.41 -17.12
CA PRO A 33 -10.18 -2.97 -17.35
C PRO A 33 -10.99 -2.35 -16.20
N SER A 34 -10.55 -1.21 -15.66
CA SER A 34 -11.09 -0.47 -14.49
C SER A 34 -10.34 -0.62 -13.15
N PHE A 35 -9.32 -1.48 -13.04
CA PHE A 35 -8.70 -1.79 -11.74
C PHE A 35 -7.18 -1.96 -11.82
N TYR A 36 -6.41 -1.18 -11.04
CA TYR A 36 -4.95 -1.31 -10.99
C TYR A 36 -4.41 -1.39 -9.56
N VAL A 37 -3.65 -2.46 -9.30
CA VAL A 37 -2.94 -2.65 -8.04
C VAL A 37 -1.50 -2.15 -8.20
N LEU A 38 -1.17 -1.09 -7.48
CA LEU A 38 0.19 -0.56 -7.36
C LEU A 38 0.92 -1.38 -6.28
N CYS A 39 1.83 -2.24 -6.72
CA CYS A 39 2.66 -3.01 -5.80
C CYS A 39 3.94 -2.23 -5.46
N PHE A 40 4.13 -1.94 -4.17
CA PHE A 40 5.32 -1.28 -3.63
C PHE A 40 6.17 -2.29 -2.84
N MET A 41 7.42 -2.49 -3.24
CA MET A 41 8.38 -3.35 -2.53
C MET A 41 9.32 -2.49 -1.66
N PRO A 42 9.26 -2.54 -0.31
CA PRO A 42 10.01 -1.64 0.56
C PRO A 42 11.50 -1.96 0.75
N SER A 43 12.08 -2.96 0.07
CA SER A 43 13.46 -3.41 0.34
C SER A 43 14.30 -3.55 -0.93
N PHE A 44 15.41 -2.80 -0.98
CA PHE A 44 16.49 -2.80 -1.98
C PHE A 44 16.73 -4.14 -2.70
N TYR A 45 16.91 -4.13 -4.02
CA TYR A 45 18.16 -4.44 -4.74
C TYR A 45 17.93 -4.39 -6.26
N LEU A 46 18.98 -3.96 -6.98
CA LEU A 46 19.11 -4.10 -8.44
C LEU A 46 18.67 -5.49 -8.89
N CYS A 47 17.82 -5.55 -9.92
CA CYS A 47 17.71 -6.78 -10.70
C CYS A 47 18.96 -6.85 -11.60
N SER A 48 20.02 -7.52 -11.14
CA SER A 48 21.09 -7.96 -12.05
C SER A 48 20.59 -9.20 -12.80
N GLU A 49 20.98 -9.30 -14.08
CA GLU A 49 20.50 -10.18 -15.16
C GLU A 49 20.25 -11.67 -14.84
N TYR A 50 20.63 -12.18 -13.67
CA TYR A 50 20.60 -13.62 -13.38
C TYR A 50 19.37 -14.11 -12.60
N ASP A 51 18.63 -13.25 -11.89
CA ASP A 51 17.44 -13.66 -11.11
C ASP A 51 16.10 -13.51 -11.88
N CYS A 52 16.14 -13.01 -13.12
CA CYS A 52 14.93 -12.79 -13.94
C CYS A 52 14.39 -14.07 -14.63
N LYS A 53 15.02 -15.24 -14.42
CA LYS A 53 14.60 -16.50 -15.06
C LYS A 53 13.48 -17.26 -14.32
N GLN A 54 13.06 -16.82 -13.14
CA GLN A 54 11.99 -17.49 -12.36
C GLN A 54 10.64 -16.74 -12.34
N ILE A 55 10.51 -15.63 -13.07
CA ILE A 55 9.23 -14.90 -13.22
C ILE A 55 8.77 -15.02 -14.68
N LEU A 56 8.52 -16.24 -15.11
CA LEU A 56 7.96 -16.53 -16.43
C LEU A 56 6.80 -17.49 -16.26
N ASN A 57 5.58 -16.96 -16.30
CA ASN A 57 4.65 -17.37 -17.35
C ASN A 57 3.48 -16.37 -17.52
N ILE A 58 3.53 -15.71 -18.68
CA ILE A 58 2.43 -15.33 -19.60
C ILE A 58 1.78 -13.94 -19.50
N PHE A 59 1.94 -13.15 -18.43
CA PHE A 59 1.49 -11.74 -18.47
C PHE A 59 2.48 -10.69 -17.98
N ALA A 60 3.71 -11.10 -17.66
CA ALA A 60 4.80 -10.22 -17.25
C ALA A 60 5.43 -9.40 -18.40
N VAL A 61 5.00 -9.57 -19.66
CA VAL A 61 5.66 -8.93 -20.82
C VAL A 61 5.38 -7.43 -20.90
N GLN A 62 4.19 -6.96 -20.48
CA GLN A 62 3.91 -5.52 -20.41
C GLN A 62 4.55 -4.87 -19.18
N ILE A 63 4.67 -5.65 -18.10
CA ILE A 63 5.26 -5.22 -16.84
C ILE A 63 6.76 -5.02 -17.07
N CYS A 64 7.52 -6.03 -17.49
CA CYS A 64 8.99 -6.04 -17.47
C CYS A 64 9.67 -4.96 -18.34
N LEU A 65 9.11 -4.58 -19.49
CA LEU A 65 9.71 -3.54 -20.36
C LEU A 65 9.61 -2.12 -19.77
N THR A 66 8.70 -1.88 -18.82
CA THR A 66 8.60 -0.61 -18.07
C THR A 66 9.47 -0.54 -16.80
N TRP A 67 10.01 -1.66 -16.29
CA TRP A 67 10.76 -1.67 -15.01
C TRP A 67 12.17 -1.09 -15.09
N PHE A 68 12.79 -1.05 -16.27
CA PHE A 68 14.15 -0.54 -16.39
C PHE A 68 14.26 0.98 -16.18
N PHE A 69 13.14 1.73 -16.20
CA PHE A 69 13.12 3.19 -16.08
C PHE A 69 12.58 3.73 -14.73
N LEU A 70 12.22 2.87 -13.77
CA LEU A 70 11.54 3.28 -12.53
C LEU A 70 12.31 2.99 -11.22
N LEU A 71 13.61 2.69 -11.30
CA LEU A 71 14.43 2.47 -10.10
C LEU A 71 14.71 3.80 -9.38
N GLN A 72 13.86 4.12 -8.40
CA GLN A 72 14.10 5.18 -7.42
C GLN A 72 14.39 4.54 -6.06
N ILE A 73 15.46 4.97 -5.39
CA ILE A 73 15.75 4.55 -4.01
C ILE A 73 14.75 5.24 -3.10
N THR A 74 13.92 4.45 -2.43
CA THR A 74 12.88 4.95 -1.53
C THR A 74 13.37 4.90 -0.10
N GLU A 75 13.17 5.99 0.63
CA GLU A 75 13.50 6.07 2.05
C GLU A 75 12.25 6.42 2.85
N TRP A 76 12.04 5.70 3.95
CA TRP A 76 10.88 5.92 4.81
C TRP A 76 10.84 7.35 5.35
N GLY A 77 9.67 7.97 5.28
CA GLY A 77 9.47 9.34 5.73
C GLY A 77 10.07 10.43 4.85
N ARG A 78 10.62 10.09 3.68
CA ARG A 78 11.21 11.03 2.72
C ARG A 78 10.42 11.10 1.42
N MET A 79 10.62 12.21 0.70
CA MET A 79 9.89 12.50 -0.55
C MET A 79 10.11 11.43 -1.62
N SER A 80 11.24 10.73 -1.60
CA SER A 80 11.53 9.67 -2.55
C SER A 80 10.52 8.52 -2.53
N LEU A 81 9.86 8.30 -1.40
CA LEU A 81 8.76 7.34 -1.29
C LEU A 81 7.52 7.81 -2.05
N CYS A 82 7.11 9.05 -1.84
CA CYS A 82 5.97 9.66 -2.54
C CYS A 82 6.26 9.85 -4.05
N ASP A 83 7.50 10.10 -4.45
CA ASP A 83 7.89 10.15 -5.86
C ASP A 83 7.70 8.81 -6.55
N ALA A 84 8.11 7.72 -5.90
CA ALA A 84 7.89 6.37 -6.41
C ALA A 84 6.38 6.10 -6.56
N GLU A 85 5.58 6.46 -5.57
CA GLU A 85 4.11 6.34 -5.63
C GLU A 85 3.49 7.20 -6.76
N ARG A 86 3.96 8.43 -6.95
CA ARG A 86 3.54 9.31 -8.06
C ARG A 86 3.91 8.73 -9.42
N ARG A 87 5.10 8.15 -9.57
CA ARG A 87 5.53 7.49 -10.82
C ARG A 87 4.70 6.25 -11.12
N LEU A 88 4.39 5.44 -10.09
CA LEU A 88 3.51 4.29 -10.21
C LEU A 88 2.11 4.71 -10.67
N LEU A 89 1.53 5.75 -10.05
CA LEU A 89 0.26 6.33 -10.47
C LEU A 89 0.31 6.86 -11.91
N ALA A 90 1.35 7.62 -12.25
CA ALA A 90 1.51 8.19 -13.59
C ALA A 90 1.55 7.11 -14.67
N ASN A 91 2.29 6.02 -14.43
CA ASN A 91 2.36 4.89 -15.35
C ASN A 91 1.00 4.18 -15.46
N ALA A 92 0.34 3.93 -14.34
CA ALA A 92 -0.98 3.28 -14.33
C ALA A 92 -2.07 4.14 -15.01
N LEU A 93 -1.94 5.47 -14.96
CA LEU A 93 -2.85 6.41 -15.63
C LEU A 93 -2.72 6.42 -17.16
N LEU A 94 -1.62 5.89 -17.72
CA LEU A 94 -1.45 5.78 -19.18
C LEU A 94 -2.51 4.86 -19.80
N ASP A 95 -2.98 3.88 -19.05
CA ASP A 95 -4.15 3.10 -19.43
C ASP A 95 -5.42 3.88 -19.05
N ILE A 96 -6.18 4.27 -20.07
CA ILE A 96 -7.44 5.02 -19.91
C ILE A 96 -8.54 4.19 -19.26
N SER A 97 -8.41 2.86 -19.28
CA SER A 97 -9.39 1.97 -18.68
C SER A 97 -9.25 1.91 -17.16
N ASN A 98 -8.13 2.31 -16.56
CA ASN A 98 -7.92 2.26 -15.12
C ASN A 98 -8.70 3.36 -14.37
N GLU A 99 -9.61 2.96 -13.48
CA GLU A 99 -10.49 3.88 -12.73
C GLU A 99 -10.20 3.93 -11.22
N ARG A 100 -9.68 2.84 -10.63
CA ARG A 100 -9.34 2.74 -9.21
C ARG A 100 -7.89 2.28 -9.04
N PHE A 101 -7.16 2.94 -8.14
CA PHE A 101 -5.73 2.74 -7.91
C PHE A 101 -5.49 2.43 -6.44
N ILE A 102 -4.92 1.25 -6.14
CA ILE A 102 -4.71 0.78 -4.77
C ILE A 102 -3.22 0.59 -4.53
N LEU A 103 -2.70 1.14 -3.43
CA LEU A 103 -1.34 0.87 -2.99
C LEU A 103 -1.29 -0.32 -2.03
N VAL A 104 -0.48 -1.34 -2.36
CA VAL A 104 -0.22 -2.52 -1.51
C VAL A 104 1.26 -2.87 -1.51
N SER A 105 1.69 -3.73 -0.58
CA SER A 105 3.05 -4.31 -0.54
C SER A 105 3.00 -5.83 -0.41
N GLU A 106 4.16 -6.49 -0.50
CA GLU A 106 4.28 -7.95 -0.35
C GLU A 106 3.84 -8.49 1.03
N SER A 107 3.60 -7.60 1.98
CA SER A 107 3.16 -7.93 3.34
C SER A 107 1.67 -7.65 3.58
N CYS A 108 0.94 -7.31 2.52
CA CYS A 108 -0.51 -7.13 2.53
C CYS A 108 -1.21 -8.41 2.05
N ILE A 109 -2.38 -8.70 2.59
CA ILE A 109 -3.26 -9.78 2.12
C ILE A 109 -4.65 -9.21 1.80
N PRO A 110 -5.36 -9.76 0.80
CA PRO A 110 -6.77 -9.45 0.61
C PRO A 110 -7.59 -10.07 1.75
N LEU A 111 -8.62 -9.35 2.20
CA LEU A 111 -9.57 -9.83 3.20
C LEU A 111 -10.83 -10.42 2.58
N PHE A 112 -11.09 -10.19 1.29
CA PHE A 112 -12.27 -10.66 0.56
C PHE A 112 -11.84 -11.12 -0.84
N ASN A 113 -12.69 -11.87 -1.53
CA ASN A 113 -12.43 -12.25 -2.92
C ASN A 113 -12.42 -11.03 -3.84
N PHE A 114 -11.89 -11.23 -5.04
CA PHE A 114 -11.76 -10.16 -6.02
C PHE A 114 -13.11 -9.50 -6.36
N THR A 115 -14.16 -10.28 -6.59
CA THR A 115 -15.48 -9.76 -6.97
C THR A 115 -16.03 -8.79 -5.94
N VAL A 116 -15.93 -9.13 -4.65
CA VAL A 116 -16.36 -8.26 -3.54
C VAL A 116 -15.53 -6.98 -3.49
N ILE A 117 -14.20 -7.08 -3.61
CA ILE A 117 -13.30 -5.91 -3.61
C ILE A 117 -13.60 -4.99 -4.80
N TYR A 118 -13.74 -5.56 -6.00
CA TYR A 118 -14.02 -4.84 -7.23
C TYR A 118 -15.35 -4.10 -7.12
N ASP A 119 -16.43 -4.80 -6.75
CA ASP A 119 -17.75 -4.21 -6.59
C ASP A 119 -17.77 -3.12 -5.52
N TYR A 120 -17.08 -3.33 -4.41
CA TYR A 120 -16.96 -2.33 -3.35
C TYR A 120 -16.31 -1.04 -3.86
N LEU A 121 -15.24 -1.14 -4.66
CA LEU A 121 -14.50 0.03 -5.10
C LEU A 121 -15.16 0.74 -6.30
N VAL A 122 -15.64 -0.01 -7.28
CA VAL A 122 -16.29 0.55 -8.47
C VAL A 122 -17.63 1.20 -8.12
N LYS A 123 -18.37 0.64 -7.16
CA LYS A 123 -19.65 1.22 -6.68
C LYS A 123 -19.44 2.29 -5.59
N SER A 124 -18.20 2.59 -5.19
CA SER A 124 -17.93 3.59 -4.15
C SER A 124 -18.02 5.02 -4.70
N LYS A 125 -18.75 5.88 -3.98
CA LYS A 125 -18.82 7.32 -4.23
C LYS A 125 -17.52 8.05 -3.86
N TYR A 126 -16.71 7.44 -3.00
CA TYR A 126 -15.55 8.07 -2.38
C TYR A 126 -14.25 7.31 -2.71
N SER A 127 -13.13 7.99 -2.54
CA SER A 127 -11.80 7.38 -2.48
C SER A 127 -11.39 7.15 -1.03
N TYR A 128 -10.63 6.08 -0.79
CA TYR A 128 -10.23 5.67 0.55
C TYR A 128 -8.79 6.09 0.87
N MET A 129 -8.61 7.39 1.05
CA MET A 129 -7.44 7.96 1.69
C MET A 129 -7.78 8.32 3.14
N GLY A 130 -7.00 7.79 4.09
CA GLY A 130 -7.08 8.24 5.49
C GLY A 130 -6.63 9.70 5.58
N ALA A 131 -7.50 10.57 6.09
CA ALA A 131 -7.20 11.99 6.24
C ALA A 131 -7.94 12.54 7.47
N PHE A 132 -7.21 12.75 8.56
CA PHE A 132 -7.76 13.26 9.81
C PHE A 132 -6.83 14.32 10.42
N ASP A 133 -7.43 15.23 11.18
CA ASP A 133 -6.71 16.25 11.95
C ASP A 133 -6.28 15.69 13.31
N ASP A 134 -5.07 15.15 13.36
CA ASP A 134 -4.44 14.69 14.60
C ASP A 134 -3.79 15.88 15.33
N LYS A 135 -4.40 16.33 16.42
CA LYS A 135 -3.88 17.43 17.24
C LYS A 135 -2.65 17.03 18.09
N GLY A 136 -2.29 15.75 18.10
CA GLY A 136 -1.19 15.21 18.88
C GLY A 136 0.20 15.41 18.26
N PRO A 137 1.25 14.88 18.92
CA PRO A 137 2.65 15.04 18.50
C PRO A 137 2.96 14.40 17.14
N PHE A 138 2.17 13.40 16.73
CA PHE A 138 2.35 12.68 15.46
C PHE A 138 1.53 13.25 14.31
N GLY A 139 0.70 14.27 14.57
CA GLY A 139 -0.07 14.99 13.57
C GLY A 139 0.41 16.43 13.42
N ARG A 140 -0.30 17.39 14.02
CA ARG A 140 0.07 18.81 14.05
C ARG A 140 1.44 19.06 14.68
N GLY A 141 1.89 18.22 15.62
CA GLY A 141 3.25 18.31 16.18
C GLY A 141 4.38 18.13 15.15
N ARG A 142 4.07 17.57 13.97
CA ARG A 142 5.01 17.39 12.85
C ARG A 142 4.94 18.50 11.79
N TYR A 143 4.00 19.43 11.92
CA TYR A 143 3.80 20.53 10.98
C TYR A 143 4.91 21.58 11.06
N ASN A 144 5.32 22.12 9.91
CA ASN A 144 6.27 23.22 9.82
C ASN A 144 5.56 24.52 9.37
N PRO A 145 5.60 25.61 10.15
CA PRO A 145 4.96 26.88 9.77
C PRO A 145 5.44 27.48 8.43
N SER A 146 6.64 27.12 7.97
CA SER A 146 7.17 27.54 6.65
C SER A 146 6.39 26.99 5.46
N MET A 147 5.47 26.05 5.70
CA MET A 147 4.56 25.53 4.68
C MET A 147 3.43 26.51 4.34
N GLN A 148 3.21 27.56 5.14
CA GLN A 148 2.30 28.65 4.81
C GLN A 148 2.81 29.49 3.61
N PRO A 149 1.91 30.18 2.90
CA PRO A 149 0.44 30.12 3.02
C PRO A 149 -0.18 28.92 2.29
N GLU A 150 0.60 28.15 1.54
CA GLU A 150 0.07 27.06 0.70
C GLU A 150 -0.58 25.95 1.53
N VAL A 151 0.02 25.57 2.66
CA VAL A 151 -0.53 24.57 3.58
C VAL A 151 -0.66 25.20 4.96
N ASN A 152 -1.89 25.53 5.35
CA ASN A 152 -2.16 25.99 6.70
C ASN A 152 -2.22 24.81 7.67
N ILE A 153 -1.96 25.06 8.95
CA ILE A 153 -2.07 24.03 9.99
C ILE A 153 -3.48 23.45 10.09
N GLU A 154 -4.52 24.23 9.76
CA GLU A 154 -5.91 23.78 9.75
C GLU A 154 -6.22 22.84 8.58
N ASP A 155 -5.43 22.89 7.53
CA ASP A 155 -5.51 22.01 6.36
C ASP A 155 -4.61 20.77 6.50
N TRP A 156 -3.66 20.78 7.44
CA TRP A 156 -2.73 19.69 7.70
C TRP A 156 -3.48 18.42 8.10
N ARG A 157 -3.26 17.32 7.37
CA ARG A 157 -3.87 16.02 7.67
C ARG A 157 -2.83 14.96 7.87
N LYS A 158 -3.18 13.99 8.71
CA LYS A 158 -2.48 12.74 8.91
C LYS A 158 -3.31 11.61 8.31
N GLY A 159 -2.61 10.62 7.77
CA GLY A 159 -3.18 9.42 7.16
C GLY A 159 -2.22 8.25 7.23
N SER A 160 -2.67 7.10 6.69
CA SER A 160 -1.76 6.01 6.36
C SER A 160 -1.16 6.22 4.98
N GLN A 161 0.07 5.76 4.77
CA GLN A 161 0.65 5.64 3.42
C GLN A 161 -0.24 4.81 2.48
N TRP A 162 -0.88 3.75 2.98
CA TRP A 162 -1.75 2.88 2.18
C TRP A 162 -3.07 3.58 1.83
N PHE A 163 -3.32 3.72 0.53
CA PHE A 163 -4.50 4.38 0.01
C PHE A 163 -5.16 3.58 -1.10
N GLU A 164 -6.41 3.93 -1.34
CA GLU A 164 -7.05 3.74 -2.62
C GLU A 164 -7.59 5.10 -3.10
N VAL A 165 -7.41 5.39 -4.39
CA VAL A 165 -7.92 6.60 -5.02
C VAL A 165 -8.53 6.28 -6.38
N ASN A 166 -9.59 7.02 -6.74
CA ASN A 166 -10.12 6.99 -8.09
C ASN A 166 -9.21 7.76 -9.08
N ARG A 167 -9.48 7.62 -10.37
CA ARG A 167 -8.71 8.25 -11.45
C ARG A 167 -8.58 9.76 -11.29
N LYS A 168 -9.65 10.46 -10.90
CA LYS A 168 -9.63 11.92 -10.72
C LYS A 168 -8.63 12.33 -9.62
N LEU A 169 -8.60 11.61 -8.51
CA LEU A 169 -7.67 11.89 -7.41
C LEU A 169 -6.23 11.44 -7.74
N ALA A 170 -6.07 10.33 -8.47
CA ALA A 170 -4.77 9.91 -8.99
C ALA A 170 -4.14 10.98 -9.89
N VAL A 171 -4.92 11.57 -10.80
CA VAL A 171 -4.46 12.69 -11.64
C VAL A 171 -4.07 13.89 -10.76
N ALA A 172 -4.90 14.26 -9.78
CA ALA A 172 -4.62 15.37 -8.87
C ALA A 172 -3.31 15.19 -8.08
N ILE A 173 -2.96 13.95 -7.73
CA ILE A 173 -1.67 13.60 -7.09
C ILE A 173 -0.51 13.79 -8.07
N VAL A 174 -0.61 13.22 -9.28
CA VAL A 174 0.47 13.22 -10.26
C VAL A 174 0.76 14.62 -10.83
N GLU A 175 -0.28 15.44 -11.02
CA GLU A 175 -0.15 16.79 -11.57
C GLU A 175 0.27 17.84 -10.53
N ASP A 176 0.33 17.48 -9.24
CA ASP A 176 0.58 18.48 -8.21
C ASP A 176 2.01 19.03 -8.31
N THR A 177 2.09 20.33 -8.60
CA THR A 177 3.31 21.14 -8.64
C THR A 177 3.31 22.23 -7.55
N LYS A 178 2.19 22.42 -6.86
CA LYS A 178 2.00 23.51 -5.88
C LYS A 178 2.41 23.07 -4.47
N PHE A 179 1.90 21.93 -4.01
CA PHE A 179 2.14 21.46 -2.65
C PHE A 179 3.41 20.61 -2.55
N TYR A 180 3.73 19.84 -3.60
CA TYR A 180 4.97 19.07 -3.75
C TYR A 180 6.22 19.77 -3.18
N PRO A 181 6.61 20.98 -3.66
CA PRO A 181 7.85 21.61 -3.20
C PRO A 181 7.82 21.95 -1.70
N LYS A 182 6.64 22.23 -1.12
CA LYS A 182 6.51 22.49 0.32
C LYS A 182 6.77 21.23 1.13
N PHE A 183 6.23 20.09 0.71
CA PHE A 183 6.45 18.82 1.38
C PHE A 183 7.89 18.33 1.23
N GLU A 184 8.48 18.45 0.04
CA GLU A 184 9.88 18.12 -0.21
C GLU A 184 10.86 18.96 0.64
N GLN A 185 10.57 20.26 0.76
CA GLN A 185 11.44 21.18 1.49
C GLN A 185 11.26 21.06 3.01
N PHE A 186 10.02 21.01 3.50
CA PHE A 186 9.71 21.23 4.92
C PHE A 186 9.23 20.00 5.67
N CYS A 187 8.74 18.95 5.00
CA CYS A 187 8.34 17.71 5.65
C CYS A 187 9.43 16.64 5.52
N ARG A 188 10.46 16.77 6.36
CA ARG A 188 11.57 15.80 6.49
C ARG A 188 11.46 15.07 7.83
N PRO A 189 12.01 13.84 7.99
CA PRO A 189 11.97 13.13 9.26
C PRO A 189 12.35 14.05 10.43
N ALA A 190 11.57 14.11 11.50
CA ALA A 190 10.48 13.20 11.91
C ALA A 190 9.05 13.56 11.40
N CYS A 191 8.90 14.28 10.28
CA CYS A 191 7.59 14.60 9.69
C CYS A 191 6.86 13.39 9.07
N TYR A 192 7.58 12.53 8.34
CA TYR A 192 7.03 11.39 7.58
C TYR A 192 6.05 11.80 6.47
N VAL A 193 6.59 12.24 5.34
CA VAL A 193 5.82 12.81 4.24
C VAL A 193 4.76 11.89 3.64
N ASP A 194 5.01 10.58 3.64
CA ASP A 194 4.08 9.54 3.17
C ASP A 194 2.79 9.45 4.01
N GLU A 195 2.81 9.95 5.25
CA GLU A 195 1.64 10.00 6.13
C GLU A 195 0.88 11.34 6.07
N HIS A 196 1.41 12.36 5.38
CA HIS A 196 0.88 13.72 5.43
C HIS A 196 0.62 14.37 4.07
N TYR A 197 1.42 14.06 3.05
CA TYR A 197 1.38 14.77 1.78
C TYR A 197 0.07 14.56 1.02
N PHE A 198 -0.21 13.34 0.55
CA PHE A 198 -1.45 13.08 -0.19
C PHE A 198 -2.71 13.35 0.63
N PRO A 199 -2.79 12.98 1.93
CA PRO A 199 -3.94 13.33 2.77
C PRO A 199 -4.23 14.83 2.80
N THR A 200 -3.20 15.66 2.96
CA THR A 200 -3.33 17.12 3.01
C THR A 200 -3.70 17.68 1.63
N LEU A 201 -2.98 17.28 0.58
CA LEU A 201 -3.24 17.69 -0.81
C LEU A 201 -4.71 17.45 -1.21
N LEU A 202 -5.21 16.24 -0.97
CA LEU A 202 -6.54 15.83 -1.39
C LEU A 202 -7.64 16.42 -0.50
N THR A 203 -7.33 16.70 0.77
CA THR A 203 -8.25 17.43 1.66
C THR A 203 -8.44 18.87 1.20
N ILE A 204 -7.37 19.54 0.77
CA ILE A 204 -7.45 20.91 0.24
C ILE A 204 -8.17 20.94 -1.11
N ARG A 205 -7.83 20.03 -2.03
CA ARG A 205 -8.34 20.08 -3.42
C ARG A 205 -9.71 19.42 -3.61
N THR A 206 -9.96 18.30 -2.92
CA THR A 206 -11.09 17.40 -3.23
C THR A 206 -11.74 16.80 -1.97
N PRO A 207 -12.09 17.58 -0.94
CA PRO A 207 -12.58 17.04 0.33
C PRO A 207 -13.86 16.22 0.17
N ASN A 208 -14.75 16.61 -0.75
CA ASN A 208 -16.04 15.96 -1.01
C ASN A 208 -15.91 14.58 -1.68
N LEU A 209 -14.71 14.17 -2.07
CA LEU A 209 -14.44 12.87 -2.71
C LEU A 209 -13.71 11.89 -1.77
N LEU A 210 -13.43 12.28 -0.53
CA LEU A 210 -12.71 11.47 0.44
C LEU A 210 -13.65 10.82 1.45
N ALA A 211 -13.42 9.53 1.71
CA ALA A 211 -14.06 8.83 2.82
C ALA A 211 -13.36 9.09 4.17
N ASN A 212 -12.23 9.82 4.17
CA ASN A 212 -11.38 10.09 5.34
C ASN A 212 -10.94 8.84 6.12
N ARG A 213 -10.89 7.69 5.45
CA ARG A 213 -10.45 6.39 5.99
C ARG A 213 -9.74 5.57 4.92
N THR A 214 -8.85 4.68 5.35
CA THR A 214 -8.19 3.70 4.46
C THR A 214 -8.98 2.38 4.39
N ILE A 215 -8.76 1.62 3.33
CA ILE A 215 -9.23 0.23 3.18
C ILE A 215 -8.22 -0.81 3.68
N THR A 216 -7.08 -0.38 4.23
CA THR A 216 -6.03 -1.28 4.70
C THR A 216 -6.00 -1.34 6.23
N TRP A 217 -6.38 -2.48 6.80
CA TRP A 217 -6.31 -2.72 8.23
C TRP A 217 -4.86 -2.88 8.70
N VAL A 218 -4.55 -2.25 9.83
CA VAL A 218 -3.24 -2.26 10.50
C VAL A 218 -3.46 -2.44 11.99
N ASP A 219 -2.61 -3.22 12.64
CA ASP A 219 -2.61 -3.35 14.10
C ASP A 219 -1.47 -2.54 14.72
N TRP A 220 -1.83 -1.52 15.50
CA TRP A 220 -0.91 -0.67 16.25
C TRP A 220 -0.87 -1.01 17.75
N SER A 221 -1.59 -2.04 18.20
CA SER A 221 -1.70 -2.39 19.63
C SER A 221 -0.36 -2.75 20.29
N ARG A 222 0.60 -3.24 19.51
CA ARG A 222 1.96 -3.58 19.97
C ARG A 222 2.88 -2.35 20.14
N GLY A 223 2.42 -1.16 19.72
CA GLY A 223 3.18 0.08 19.79
C GLY A 223 4.41 0.14 18.85
N GLY A 224 5.12 1.27 18.90
CA GLY A 224 6.32 1.51 18.10
C GLY A 224 6.08 2.24 16.77
N PRO A 225 7.14 2.46 15.96
CA PRO A 225 7.07 3.20 14.70
C PRO A 225 6.50 2.37 13.53
N HIS A 226 6.26 1.08 13.73
CA HIS A 226 5.73 0.17 12.72
C HIS A 226 4.59 -0.66 13.31
N PRO A 227 3.58 -1.03 12.50
CA PRO A 227 2.49 -1.89 12.96
C PRO A 227 3.00 -3.30 13.28
N ALA A 228 2.20 -4.03 14.05
CA ALA A 228 2.44 -5.42 14.37
C ALA A 228 2.64 -6.27 13.09
N THR A 229 3.63 -7.15 13.16
CA THR A 229 3.82 -8.20 12.15
C THR A 229 3.26 -9.52 12.68
N PHE A 230 2.34 -10.10 11.92
CA PHE A 230 1.70 -11.39 12.18
C PHE A 230 2.53 -12.52 11.57
N GLY A 231 2.85 -13.52 12.38
CA GLY A 231 3.51 -14.75 11.94
C GLY A 231 2.52 -15.92 11.85
N LYS A 232 3.04 -17.10 11.47
CA LYS A 232 2.25 -18.34 11.33
C LYS A 232 1.26 -18.61 12.46
N ALA A 233 1.68 -18.39 13.71
CA ALA A 233 0.88 -18.68 14.91
C ALA A 233 -0.28 -17.69 15.13
N ASP A 234 -0.21 -16.50 14.54
CA ASP A 234 -1.28 -15.50 14.63
C ASP A 234 -2.44 -15.79 13.66
N ILE A 235 -2.22 -16.66 12.66
CA ILE A 235 -3.20 -16.94 11.61
C ILE A 235 -4.18 -18.01 12.07
N THR A 236 -5.29 -17.56 12.64
CA THR A 236 -6.44 -18.41 13.03
C THR A 236 -7.72 -17.96 12.35
N GLU A 237 -8.73 -18.82 12.33
CA GLU A 237 -10.05 -18.50 11.76
C GLU A 237 -10.72 -17.35 12.50
N GLU A 238 -10.59 -17.33 13.83
CA GLU A 238 -11.11 -16.26 14.69
C GLU A 238 -10.40 -14.94 14.42
N PHE A 239 -9.06 -14.98 14.25
CA PHE A 239 -8.28 -13.80 13.92
C PHE A 239 -8.73 -13.20 12.58
N LEU A 240 -8.85 -14.03 11.54
CA LEU A 240 -9.23 -13.58 10.20
C LEU A 240 -10.70 -13.10 10.13
N THR A 241 -11.59 -13.75 10.86
CA THR A 241 -13.00 -13.32 10.99
C THR A 241 -13.10 -11.95 11.67
N ARG A 242 -12.35 -11.76 12.76
CA ARG A 242 -12.33 -10.51 13.52
C ARG A 242 -11.85 -9.33 12.68
N ILE A 243 -10.79 -9.46 11.89
CA ILE A 243 -10.30 -8.35 11.06
C ILE A 243 -11.22 -8.05 9.85
N ARG A 244 -12.07 -9.00 9.46
CA ARG A 244 -13.09 -8.83 8.41
C ARG A 244 -14.37 -8.15 8.91
N GLN A 245 -14.86 -8.53 10.09
CA GLN A 245 -16.22 -8.20 10.55
C GLN A 245 -16.25 -7.44 11.88
N GLY A 246 -15.13 -7.28 12.57
CA GLY A 246 -15.06 -6.66 13.89
C GLY A 246 -15.07 -5.13 13.90
N HIS A 247 -15.52 -4.49 12.82
CA HIS A 247 -15.41 -3.05 12.61
C HIS A 247 -16.71 -2.49 12.03
N ASN A 248 -17.09 -1.30 12.48
CA ASN A 248 -18.21 -0.53 11.92
C ASN A 248 -17.66 0.77 11.31
N CYS A 249 -18.14 1.10 10.12
CA CYS A 249 -17.75 2.30 9.38
C CYS A 249 -18.86 2.70 8.42
N GLU A 250 -18.63 3.78 7.68
CA GLU A 250 -19.53 4.22 6.63
C GLU A 250 -19.04 3.75 5.25
N TYR A 251 -19.99 3.28 4.44
CA TYR A 251 -19.83 3.00 3.02
C TYR A 251 -20.95 3.72 2.27
N ASN A 252 -20.61 4.64 1.37
CA ASN A 252 -21.58 5.44 0.61
C ASN A 252 -22.63 6.15 1.49
N ASN A 253 -22.20 6.66 2.66
CA ASN A 253 -23.04 7.32 3.68
C ASN A 253 -24.07 6.39 4.33
N GLN A 254 -23.79 5.09 4.35
CA GLN A 254 -24.58 4.08 5.03
C GLN A 254 -23.70 3.26 5.98
N PRO A 255 -24.21 2.80 7.13
CA PRO A 255 -23.48 1.90 8.01
C PRO A 255 -23.08 0.60 7.29
N SER A 256 -21.84 0.16 7.50
CA SER A 256 -21.32 -1.09 6.95
C SER A 256 -20.36 -1.77 7.94
N SER A 257 -20.35 -3.10 7.91
CA SER A 257 -19.36 -3.93 8.62
C SER A 257 -18.11 -4.20 7.78
N VAL A 258 -18.12 -3.87 6.48
CA VAL A 258 -16.99 -4.06 5.57
C VAL A 258 -16.16 -2.78 5.53
N CYS A 259 -15.19 -2.71 6.44
CA CYS A 259 -14.34 -1.52 6.62
C CYS A 259 -12.95 -1.65 5.99
N PHE A 260 -12.42 -2.84 5.85
CA PHE A 260 -11.09 -3.02 5.29
C PHE A 260 -11.14 -4.10 4.22
N LEU A 261 -10.54 -3.84 3.07
CA LEU A 261 -10.43 -4.79 1.97
C LEU A 261 -9.09 -5.53 2.00
N PHE A 262 -8.09 -4.94 2.66
CA PHE A 262 -6.76 -5.50 2.82
C PHE A 262 -6.33 -5.43 4.28
N ALA A 263 -5.38 -6.28 4.67
CA ALA A 263 -4.75 -6.25 5.98
C ALA A 263 -3.23 -6.34 5.87
N ARG A 264 -2.54 -5.75 6.87
CA ARG A 264 -1.08 -5.81 7.03
C ARG A 264 -0.70 -5.75 8.53
N LYS A 265 0.48 -6.22 8.96
CA LYS A 265 1.62 -6.73 8.17
C LYS A 265 1.80 -8.24 8.38
N PHE A 266 1.84 -9.01 7.31
CA PHE A 266 1.97 -10.47 7.37
C PHE A 266 3.40 -10.90 7.02
N ALA A 267 3.99 -11.78 7.84
CA ALA A 267 5.30 -12.36 7.58
C ALA A 267 5.21 -13.47 6.51
N PRO A 268 6.28 -13.78 5.77
CA PRO A 268 6.25 -14.82 4.73
C PRO A 268 5.80 -16.19 5.21
N ASN A 269 6.06 -16.54 6.48
CA ASN A 269 5.64 -17.82 7.07
C ASN A 269 4.13 -17.93 7.35
N THR A 270 3.34 -16.91 7.03
CA THR A 270 1.87 -16.92 7.10
C THR A 270 1.21 -17.52 5.88
N LEU A 271 1.94 -17.76 4.78
CA LEU A 271 1.36 -18.22 3.52
C LEU A 271 0.59 -19.54 3.68
N ASP A 272 1.21 -20.58 4.24
CA ASP A 272 0.58 -21.89 4.41
C ASP A 272 -0.73 -21.83 5.20
N PRO A 273 -0.80 -21.22 6.40
CA PRO A 273 -2.07 -21.12 7.11
C PRO A 273 -3.08 -20.22 6.40
N LEU A 274 -2.65 -19.16 5.70
CA LEU A 274 -3.56 -18.32 4.92
C LEU A 274 -4.22 -19.11 3.78
N LEU A 275 -3.45 -19.90 3.02
CA LEU A 275 -3.98 -20.76 1.96
C LEU A 275 -4.94 -21.83 2.50
N LYS A 276 -4.66 -22.35 3.70
CA LYS A 276 -5.55 -23.29 4.38
C LYS A 276 -6.92 -22.69 4.69
N PHE A 277 -6.98 -21.40 5.07
CA PHE A 277 -8.23 -20.73 5.41
C PHE A 277 -8.88 -20.00 4.23
N ALA A 278 -8.16 -19.78 3.12
CA ALA A 278 -8.64 -19.05 1.96
C ALA A 278 -10.00 -19.53 1.43
N PRO A 279 -10.27 -20.84 1.24
CA PRO A 279 -11.59 -21.31 0.80
C PRO A 279 -12.72 -20.89 1.75
N LYS A 280 -12.51 -21.03 3.06
CA LYS A 280 -13.53 -20.65 4.06
C LYS A 280 -13.84 -19.15 4.09
N ILE A 281 -12.85 -18.33 3.72
CA ILE A 281 -12.87 -16.89 3.93
C ILE A 281 -13.26 -16.19 2.62
N LEU A 282 -12.79 -16.65 1.48
CA LEU A 282 -12.98 -15.97 0.19
C LEU A 282 -14.25 -16.45 -0.55
N GLU A 283 -14.89 -17.54 -0.15
CA GLU A 283 -16.09 -18.09 -0.83
C GLU A 283 -17.42 -17.34 -0.57
N LEU A 284 -17.41 -16.22 0.16
CA LEU A 284 -18.59 -15.36 0.39
C LEU A 284 -18.44 -13.99 -0.27
#